data_AF-A0A8J3N1P2-F1
#
_entry.id   AF-A0A8J3N1P2-F1
#
_cell.length_a   1.000
_cell.length_b   1.000
_cell.length_c   1.000
_cell.angle_alpha   90.00
_cell.angle_beta   90.00
_cell.angle_gamma   90.00
#
_symmetry.space_group_name_H-M   'P 1'
#
loop_
_entity.id
_entity.type
_entity.pdbx_description
1 polymer ?
#
loop_
_entity_poly.entity_id
_entity_poly.type
_entity_poly.pdbx_seq_one_letter_code
_entity_poly.pdbx_strand_id
1 'polypeptide(L)'
;MPDDWWDESPIIQKMRAEYRAKGRIEALREGTVIAINAHYPHLANLARQKVNQINDPQQLRNLLAQFFTASDEASIRQLLASVSS
;
A
#
# COMPACT_ATOMS: atom_id res chain seq x y z
N MET A 1 6.56 5.67 19.32
CA MET A 1 5.64 5.03 18.35
C MET A 1 5.22 6.10 17.37
N PRO A 2 5.62 6.08 16.09
CA PRO A 2 5.00 6.99 15.14
C PRO A 2 3.77 6.29 14.55
N ASP A 3 2.69 6.23 15.34
CA ASP A 3 1.36 5.80 14.89
C ASP A 3 0.50 6.99 14.42
N ASP A 4 0.91 8.24 14.67
CA ASP A 4 0.09 9.44 14.40
C ASP A 4 0.00 9.85 12.93
N TRP A 5 0.98 9.52 12.08
CA TRP A 5 0.99 9.96 10.68
C TRP A 5 -0.10 9.30 9.81
N TRP A 6 -0.73 8.24 10.34
CA TRP A 6 -1.75 7.46 9.65
C TRP A 6 -3.14 8.09 9.75
N ASP A 7 -3.48 8.82 10.81
CA ASP A 7 -4.87 9.27 11.04
C ASP A 7 -5.28 10.49 10.18
N GLU A 8 -4.32 11.27 9.67
CA GLU A 8 -4.61 12.50 8.91
C GLU A 8 -4.72 12.29 7.39
N SER A 9 -4.23 11.18 6.85
CA SER A 9 -4.20 10.97 5.40
C SER A 9 -5.59 10.56 4.87
N PRO A 10 -6.15 11.26 3.86
CA PRO A 10 -7.43 10.91 3.26
C PRO A 10 -7.41 9.51 2.63
N ILE A 11 -6.24 9.02 2.22
CA ILE A 11 -6.05 7.64 1.74
C ILE A 11 -6.29 6.64 2.87
N ILE A 12 -5.81 6.93 4.08
CA ILE A 12 -5.95 6.04 5.24
C ILE A 12 -7.37 6.06 5.80
N GLN A 13 -8.05 7.21 5.77
CA GLN A 13 -9.48 7.26 6.10
C GLN A 13 -10.30 6.38 5.17
N LYS A 14 -10.00 6.45 3.86
CA LYS A 14 -10.63 5.58 2.85
C LYS A 14 -10.32 4.10 3.10
N MET A 15 -9.07 3.77 3.41
CA MET A 15 -8.70 2.40 3.80
C MET A 15 -9.46 1.94 5.04
N ARG A 16 -9.55 2.75 6.10
CA ARG A 16 -10.26 2.39 7.34
C ARG A 16 -11.74 2.10 7.08
N ALA A 17 -12.38 2.83 6.16
CA ALA A 17 -13.74 2.54 5.73
C ALA A 17 -13.84 1.22 4.96
N GLU A 18 -12.94 0.98 4.00
CA GLU A 18 -12.87 -0.28 3.23
C GLU A 18 -12.57 -1.49 4.13
N TYR A 19 -11.74 -1.33 5.15
CA TYR A 19 -11.39 -2.36 6.15
C TYR A 19 -12.63 -2.89 6.89
N ARG A 20 -13.58 -2.00 7.21
CA ARG A 20 -14.83 -2.38 7.88
C ARG A 20 -15.80 -3.10 6.94
N ALA A 21 -15.68 -2.87 5.63
CA ALA A 21 -16.63 -3.37 4.63
C ALA A 21 -16.17 -4.65 3.90
N LYS A 22 -14.89 -4.77 3.54
CA LYS A 22 -14.34 -5.83 2.67
C LYS A 22 -13.42 -6.82 3.39
N GLY A 23 -13.13 -6.57 4.66
CA GLY A 23 -12.15 -7.34 5.42
C GLY A 23 -10.72 -6.81 5.25
N ARG A 24 -9.86 -7.18 6.22
CA ARG A 24 -8.54 -6.58 6.47
C ARG A 24 -7.60 -6.60 5.27
N ILE A 25 -7.54 -7.72 4.55
CA ILE A 25 -6.57 -7.96 3.47
C ILE A 25 -6.96 -7.21 2.20
N GLU A 26 -8.23 -7.25 1.79
CA GLU A 26 -8.67 -6.54 0.57
C GLU A 26 -8.52 -5.04 0.70
N ALA A 27 -8.89 -4.47 1.85
CA ALA A 27 -8.74 -3.05 2.10
C ALA A 27 -7.27 -2.59 2.08
N LEU A 28 -6.35 -3.44 2.57
CA LEU A 28 -4.92 -3.19 2.45
C LEU A 28 -4.42 -3.22 1.02
N ARG A 29 -4.89 -4.18 0.22
CA ARG A 29 -4.55 -4.29 -1.20
C ARG A 29 -5.03 -3.05 -1.97
N GLU A 30 -6.31 -2.70 -1.82
CA GLU A 30 -6.90 -1.55 -2.51
C GLU A 30 -6.22 -0.24 -2.12
N GLY A 31 -6.03 0.01 -0.82
CA GLY A 31 -5.38 1.25 -0.39
C GLY A 31 -3.92 1.36 -0.78
N THR A 32 -3.18 0.25 -0.83
CA THR A 32 -1.81 0.25 -1.36
C THR A 32 -1.77 0.61 -2.83
N VAL A 33 -2.71 0.08 -3.64
CA VAL A 33 -2.83 0.45 -5.05
C VAL A 33 -3.24 1.91 -5.21
N ILE A 34 -4.17 2.41 -4.39
CA ILE A 34 -4.61 3.81 -4.43
C ILE A 34 -3.44 4.75 -4.09
N ALA A 35 -2.68 4.45 -3.03
CA ALA A 35 -1.53 5.24 -2.62
C ALA A 35 -0.48 5.32 -3.73
N ILE A 36 -0.10 4.17 -4.30
CA ILE A 36 0.87 4.12 -5.39
C ILE A 36 0.34 4.83 -6.63
N ASN A 37 -0.93 4.63 -7.00
CA ASN A 37 -1.52 5.28 -8.18
C ASN A 37 -1.61 6.81 -8.04
N ALA A 38 -1.80 7.33 -6.84
CA ALA A 38 -1.87 8.77 -6.60
C ALA A 38 -0.55 9.50 -6.89
N HIS A 39 0.59 8.83 -6.67
CA HIS A 39 1.93 9.41 -6.88
C HIS A 39 2.62 8.90 -8.15
N TYR A 40 2.37 7.64 -8.53
CA TYR A 40 3.01 6.94 -9.64
C TYR A 40 1.96 6.11 -10.43
N PRO A 41 1.11 6.77 -11.24
CA PRO A 41 0.00 6.10 -11.92
C PRO A 41 0.45 4.98 -12.86
N HIS A 42 1.64 5.07 -13.45
CA HIS A 42 2.21 4.01 -14.29
C HIS A 42 2.57 2.73 -13.51
N LEU A 43 2.74 2.82 -12.19
CA LEU A 43 3.01 1.67 -11.32
C LEU A 43 1.73 1.02 -10.79
N ALA A 44 0.54 1.58 -11.02
CA ALA A 44 -0.70 1.08 -10.45
C ALA A 44 -1.02 -0.37 -10.84
N ASN A 45 -0.75 -0.76 -12.09
CA ASN A 45 -0.94 -2.13 -12.57
C ASN A 45 0.05 -3.10 -11.90
N LEU A 46 1.32 -2.69 -11.79
CA LEU A 46 2.34 -3.48 -11.10
C LEU A 46 1.98 -3.64 -9.62
N ALA A 47 1.60 -2.56 -8.94
CA ALA A 47 1.15 -2.58 -7.56
C ALA A 47 -0.03 -3.54 -7.37
N ARG A 48 -1.06 -3.47 -8.22
CA ARG A 48 -2.24 -4.35 -8.14
C ARG A 48 -1.86 -5.81 -8.28
N GLN A 49 -1.00 -6.14 -9.24
CA GLN A 49 -0.54 -7.51 -9.44
C GLN A 49 0.20 -8.03 -8.19
N LYS A 50 1.07 -7.21 -7.61
CA LYS A 50 1.90 -7.59 -6.45
C LYS A 50 1.08 -7.75 -5.19
N VAL A 51 0.21 -6.79 -4.86
CA VAL A 51 -0.58 -6.87 -3.62
C VAL A 51 -1.56 -8.05 -3.63
N ASN A 52 -2.04 -8.48 -4.80
CA ASN A 52 -2.88 -9.65 -4.95
C ASN A 52 -2.14 -10.96 -4.67
N GLN A 53 -0.81 -10.99 -4.81
CA GLN A 53 0.01 -12.16 -4.47
C GLN A 53 0.32 -12.23 -2.96
N ILE A 54 0.15 -11.14 -2.23
CA ILE A 54 0.44 -11.07 -0.79
C ILE A 54 -0.80 -11.50 -0.01
N ASN A 55 -0.70 -12.62 0.68
CA ASN A 55 -1.78 -13.12 1.55
C ASN A 55 -1.61 -12.71 3.01
N ASP A 56 -0.45 -12.15 3.38
CA ASP A 56 -0.19 -11.67 4.73
C ASP A 56 -0.51 -10.16 4.85
N PRO A 57 -1.54 -9.77 5.64
CA PRO A 57 -1.86 -8.37 5.87
C PRO A 57 -0.73 -7.60 6.57
N GLN A 58 0.19 -8.25 7.29
CA GLN A 58 1.35 -7.57 7.86
C GLN A 58 2.36 -7.16 6.78
N GLN A 59 2.61 -8.02 5.79
CA GLN A 59 3.46 -7.67 4.64
C GLN A 59 2.87 -6.51 3.83
N LEU A 60 1.55 -6.48 3.62
CA LEU A 60 0.88 -5.35 2.95
C LEU A 60 1.05 -4.03 3.72
N ARG A 61 0.92 -4.06 5.06
CA ARG A 61 1.17 -2.88 5.89
C ARG A 61 2.61 -2.39 5.79
N ASN A 62 3.56 -3.33 5.83
CA ASN A 62 4.98 -3.00 5.73
C ASN A 62 5.32 -2.40 4.35
N LEU A 63 4.72 -2.92 3.27
CA LEU A 63 4.85 -2.38 1.92
C LEU A 63 4.32 -0.94 1.85
N LEU A 64 3.13 -0.70 2.41
CA LEU A 64 2.54 0.63 2.44
C LEU A 64 3.35 1.62 3.27
N ALA A 65 3.83 1.22 4.46
CA ALA A 65 4.70 2.04 5.28
C ALA A 65 6.00 2.40 4.55
N GLN A 66 6.62 1.41 3.90
CA GLN A 66 7.85 1.61 3.13
C GLN A 66 7.63 2.54 1.93
N PHE A 67 6.47 2.49 1.28
CA PHE A 67 6.09 3.44 0.24
C PHE A 67 6.06 4.89 0.75
N PHE A 68 5.45 5.15 1.91
CA PHE A 68 5.41 6.50 2.49
C PHE A 68 6.77 7.01 2.96
N THR A 69 7.72 6.10 3.24
CA THR A 69 9.10 6.46 3.60
C THR A 69 10.05 6.54 2.40
N ALA A 70 9.65 6.01 1.24
CA ALA A 70 10.48 6.01 0.04
C ALA A 70 10.46 7.39 -0.62
N SER A 71 11.64 7.95 -0.87
CA SER A 71 11.80 9.31 -1.40
C SER A 71 11.74 9.40 -2.93
N ASP A 72 11.79 8.27 -3.65
CA ASP A 72 11.93 8.23 -5.10
C ASP A 72 11.28 7.00 -5.76
N GLU A 73 10.99 7.12 -7.06
CA GLU A 73 10.32 6.08 -7.85
C GLU A 73 11.12 4.78 -7.93
N ALA A 74 12.46 4.87 -8.02
CA ALA A 74 13.31 3.70 -8.18
C ALA A 74 13.25 2.81 -6.94
N SER A 75 13.27 3.42 -5.76
CA SER A 75 13.04 2.77 -4.47
C SER A 75 11.70 2.05 -4.42
N ILE A 76 10.61 2.69 -4.89
CA ILE A 76 9.27 2.08 -4.90
C ILE A 76 9.20 0.91 -5.88
N ARG A 77 9.84 1.02 -7.03
CA ARG A 77 9.89 -0.06 -8.02
C ARG A 77 10.68 -1.26 -7.51
N GLN A 78 11.80 -1.03 -6.81
CA GLN A 78 12.55 -2.10 -6.15
C GLN A 78 11.75 -2.76 -5.03
N LEU A 79 11.04 -1.97 -4.23
CA LEU A 79 10.15 -2.47 -3.19
C LEU A 79 9.04 -3.36 -3.75
N LEU A 80 8.40 -2.97 -4.85
CA LEU A 80 7.40 -3.80 -5.53
C LEU A 80 8.02 -5.06 -6.16
N ALA A 81 9.30 -5.03 -6.53
CA ALA A 81 10.01 -6.19 -7.06
C ALA A 81 10.38 -7.17 -5.93
N SER A 82 10.82 -6.68 -4.76
CA SER A 82 11.32 -7.50 -3.65
C SER A 82 10.23 -8.30 -2.93
N VAL A 83 8.97 -7.84 -2.99
CA VAL A 83 7.83 -8.51 -2.34
C VAL A 83 7.37 -9.77 -3.10
N SER A 84 7.98 -10.10 -4.24
CA SER A 84 7.70 -11.33 -5.01
C SER A 84 8.76 -12.42 -4.92
N SER A 85 9.71 -12.34 -3.99
CA SER A 85 10.70 -13.40 -3.73
C SER A 85 10.40 -14.16 -2.44
#